data_AF-A0A2N9DW70-F1
#
_entry.id   AF-A0A2N9DW70-F1
#
_cell.length_a   1.000
_cell.length_b   1.000
_cell.length_c   1.000
_cell.angle_alpha   90.00
_cell.angle_beta   90.00
_cell.angle_gamma   90.00
#
_symmetry.space_group_name_H-M   'P 1'
#
loop_
_entity.id
_entity.type
_entity.pdbx_description
1 polymer ?
#
loop_
_entity_poly.entity_id
_entity_poly.type
_entity_poly.pdbx_seq_one_letter_code
_entity_poly.pdbx_strand_id
1 'polypeptide(L)'
;MMDKTAIEKLFQGKVLSHDQQSVLIELADSRKELSISIEEDVLALIEKHQDYALNIIKNLKKKSNQKITKEHININHRNYKIFI
;
A
#
# COMPACT_ATOMS: atom_id res chain seq x y z
N MET A 1 15.97 3.31 -1.86
CA MET A 1 14.87 3.31 -0.88
C MET A 1 14.13 4.62 -1.09
N MET A 2 12.86 4.57 -1.47
CA MET A 2 12.07 5.79 -1.69
C MET A 2 12.01 6.63 -0.41
N ASP A 3 11.95 7.95 -0.53
CA ASP A 3 11.70 8.82 0.63
C ASP A 3 10.28 8.56 1.15
N LYS A 4 10.13 8.51 2.48
CA LYS A 4 8.85 8.46 3.19
C LYS A 4 7.81 9.41 2.58
N THR A 5 8.19 10.66 2.31
CA THR A 5 7.28 11.69 1.78
C THR A 5 6.77 11.34 0.38
N ALA A 6 7.60 10.69 -0.43
CA ALA A 6 7.22 10.24 -1.77
C ALA A 6 6.21 9.09 -1.67
N ILE A 7 6.44 8.14 -0.75
CA ILE A 7 5.54 7.00 -0.49
C ILE A 7 4.18 7.51 -0.01
N GLU A 8 4.15 8.43 0.94
CA GLU A 8 2.90 9.02 1.47
C GLU A 8 2.07 9.70 0.36
N LYS A 9 2.73 10.45 -0.53
CA LYS A 9 2.08 11.05 -1.71
C LYS A 9 1.56 10.00 -2.70
N LEU A 10 2.35 8.97 -2.96
CA LEU A 10 2.03 7.92 -3.93
C LEU A 10 0.81 7.10 -3.49
N PHE A 11 0.75 6.74 -2.21
CA PHE A 11 -0.32 5.93 -1.65
C PHE A 11 -1.49 6.72 -1.06
N GLN A 12 -1.39 8.06 -1.03
CA GLN A 12 -2.38 8.94 -0.38
C GLN A 12 -2.65 8.47 1.05
N GLY A 13 -1.58 8.19 1.78
CA GLY A 13 -1.61 7.58 3.10
C GLY A 13 -0.46 8.06 3.97
N LYS A 14 -0.37 7.50 5.18
CA LYS A 14 0.65 7.81 6.18
C LYS A 14 1.58 6.62 6.35
N VAL A 15 2.89 6.83 6.24
CA VAL A 15 3.87 5.76 6.49
C VAL A 15 4.01 5.61 8.00
N LEU A 16 3.73 4.40 8.50
CA LEU A 16 3.83 4.03 9.91
C LEU A 16 5.21 3.45 10.26
N SER A 17 5.78 2.67 9.35
CA SER A 17 7.12 2.07 9.49
C SER A 17 7.75 1.93 8.11
N HIS A 18 9.07 2.07 8.04
CA HIS A 18 9.84 1.84 6.82
C HIS A 18 11.20 1.27 7.19
N ASP A 19 11.44 0.03 6.82
CA ASP A 19 12.70 -0.68 7.05
C ASP A 19 13.22 -1.28 5.74
N GLN A 20 14.36 -1.96 5.80
CA GLN A 20 15.03 -2.50 4.61
C GLN A 20 14.24 -3.61 3.90
N GLN A 21 13.24 -4.20 4.54
CA GLN A 21 12.45 -5.30 4.01
C GLN A 21 11.10 -4.80 3.47
N SER A 22 10.46 -3.87 4.17
CA SER A 22 9.11 -3.44 3.84
C SER A 22 8.78 -2.02 4.31
N VAL A 23 7.73 -1.48 3.71
CA VAL A 23 7.06 -0.25 4.17
C VAL A 23 5.64 -0.56 4.62
N LEU A 24 5.28 -0.05 5.79
CA LEU A 24 3.93 -0.09 6.35
C LEU A 24 3.26 1.27 6.15
N ILE A 25 2.12 1.26 5.46
CA ILE A 25 1.36 2.47 5.10
C ILE A 25 -0.07 2.32 5.61
N GLU A 26 -0.53 3.32 6.35
CA GLU A 26 -1.94 3.50 6.68
C GLU A 26 -2.60 4.30 5.56
N LEU A 27 -3.59 3.71 4.88
CA LEU A 27 -4.33 4.38 3.83
C LEU A 27 -5.38 5.31 4.43
N ALA A 28 -5.49 6.52 3.89
CA ALA A 28 -6.53 7.45 4.30
C ALA A 28 -7.89 6.98 3.76
N ASP A 29 -8.59 6.18 4.55
CA ASP A 29 -10.00 5.85 4.34
C ASP A 29 -10.83 6.40 5.50
N SER A 30 -11.88 7.16 5.19
CA SER A 30 -12.67 7.89 6.17
C SER A 30 -13.57 6.99 7.02
N ARG A 31 -13.69 5.70 6.69
CA ARG A 31 -14.60 4.77 7.37
C ARG A 31 -13.91 3.59 8.05
N LYS A 32 -12.63 3.34 7.78
CA LYS A 32 -11.91 2.14 8.25
C LYS A 32 -10.40 2.40 8.37
N GLU A 33 -9.77 1.74 9.33
CA GLU A 33 -8.31 1.67 9.40
C GLU A 33 -7.83 0.56 8.44
N LEU A 34 -7.39 0.95 7.25
CA LEU A 34 -6.78 0.04 6.28
C LEU A 34 -5.27 0.28 6.25
N SER A 35 -4.50 -0.75 6.59
CA SER A 35 -3.03 -0.69 6.54
C SER A 35 -2.50 -1.70 5.52
N ILE A 36 -1.44 -1.32 4.82
CA ILE A 36 -0.75 -2.16 3.86
C ILE A 36 0.73 -2.25 4.20
N SER A 37 1.26 -3.47 4.18
CA SER A 37 2.71 -3.71 4.17
C SER A 37 3.13 -4.04 2.74
N ILE A 38 4.17 -3.40 2.22
CA ILE A 38 4.70 -3.63 0.87
C ILE A 38 6.18 -3.97 0.99
N GLU A 39 6.62 -5.10 0.43
CA GLU A 39 8.05 -5.45 0.34
C GLU A 39 8.81 -4.45 -0.54
N GLU A 40 10.08 -4.16 -0.19
CA GLU A 40 10.85 -3.11 -0.88
C GLU A 40 11.16 -3.42 -2.35
N ASP A 41 11.22 -4.69 -2.75
CA ASP A 41 11.38 -5.06 -4.15
C ASP A 41 10.13 -4.70 -4.97
N VAL A 42 8.94 -4.88 -4.39
CA VAL A 42 7.67 -4.44 -4.97
C VAL A 42 7.57 -2.92 -4.95
N LEU A 43 7.98 -2.26 -3.86
CA LEU A 43 7.98 -0.80 -3.80
C LEU A 43 8.87 -0.20 -4.92
N ALA A 44 10.04 -0.78 -5.17
CA ALA A 44 10.92 -0.39 -6.26
C ALA A 44 10.31 -0.60 -7.66
N LEU A 45 9.41 -1.59 -7.82
CA LEU A 45 8.63 -1.76 -9.05
C LEU A 45 7.56 -0.67 -9.19
N ILE A 46 6.87 -0.36 -8.10
CA ILE A 46 5.83 0.68 -8.07
C ILE A 46 6.45 2.07 -8.31
N GLU A 47 7.67 2.32 -7.83
CA GLU A 47 8.42 3.55 -8.13
C GLU A 47 8.62 3.76 -9.64
N LYS A 48 8.91 2.69 -10.37
CA LYS A 48 9.07 2.71 -11.83
C LYS A 48 7.75 2.80 -12.58
N HIS A 49 6.67 2.30 -11.98
CA HIS A 49 5.32 2.21 -12.55
C HIS A 49 4.31 2.81 -11.58
N GLN A 50 4.28 4.15 -11.49
CA GLN A 50 3.47 4.87 -10.50
C GLN A 50 1.96 4.59 -10.62
N ASP A 51 1.49 4.19 -11.79
CA ASP A 51 0.13 3.74 -12.04
C ASP A 51 -0.25 2.48 -11.22
N TYR A 52 0.72 1.65 -10.85
CA TYR A 52 0.50 0.48 -10.00
C TYR A 52 0.01 0.89 -8.61
N ALA A 53 0.53 1.98 -8.04
CA ALA A 53 0.06 2.45 -6.74
C ALA A 53 -1.43 2.83 -6.79
N LEU A 54 -1.85 3.54 -7.85
CA LEU A 54 -3.24 3.93 -8.05
C LEU A 54 -4.16 2.70 -8.20
N ASN A 55 -3.71 1.70 -8.96
CA ASN A 55 -4.46 0.45 -9.15
C ASN A 55 -4.58 -0.33 -7.84
N ILE A 56 -3.49 -0.43 -7.07
CA ILE A 56 -3.47 -1.05 -5.73
C ILE A 56 -4.51 -0.37 -4.84
N ILE A 57 -4.44 0.95 -4.66
CA ILE A 57 -5.40 1.68 -3.82
C ILE A 57 -6.84 1.42 -4.28
N LYS A 58 -7.10 1.48 -5.59
CA LYS A 58 -8.44 1.26 -6.16
C LYS A 58 -8.96 -0.15 -5.89
N ASN A 59 -8.12 -1.17 -6.07
CA ASN A 59 -8.48 -2.57 -5.86
C ASN A 59 -8.66 -2.89 -4.38
N LEU A 60 -7.85 -2.30 -3.51
CA LEU A 60 -7.99 -2.41 -2.06
C LEU A 60 -9.30 -1.81 -1.56
N LYS A 61 -9.64 -0.59 -2.01
CA LYS A 61 -10.93 0.05 -1.68
C LYS A 61 -12.13 -0.76 -2.14
N LYS A 62 -12.04 -1.43 -3.30
CA LYS A 62 -13.09 -2.33 -3.80
C LYS A 62 -13.22 -3.61 -2.99
N LYS A 63 -12.09 -4.19 -2.56
CA LYS A 63 -12.06 -5.47 -1.83
C LYS A 63 -12.33 -5.32 -0.33
N SER A 64 -12.12 -4.12 0.23
CA SER A 64 -12.28 -3.92 1.67
C SER A 64 -13.71 -4.24 2.13
N ASN A 65 -13.81 -5.23 3.01
CA ASN A 65 -15.09 -5.76 3.49
C ASN A 65 -15.80 -4.71 4.36
N GLN A 66 -16.97 -4.22 3.94
CA GLN A 66 -17.73 -3.14 4.62
C GLN A 66 -18.06 -3.40 6.10
N LYS A 67 -17.95 -4.65 6.57
CA LYS A 67 -18.20 -5.04 7.96
C LYS A 67 -16.95 -4.98 8.86
N ILE A 68 -15.75 -4.96 8.28
CA ILE A 68 -14.48 -4.96 9.01
C ILE A 68 -14.00 -3.51 9.18
N THR A 69 -13.67 -3.13 10.41
CA THR A 69 -13.24 -1.77 10.79
C THR A 69 -11.71 -1.60 10.75
N LYS A 70 -10.96 -2.69 10.89
CA LYS A 70 -9.49 -2.72 10.77
C LYS A 70 -9.04 -3.87 9.87
N GLU A 71 -8.29 -3.55 8.82
CA GLU A 71 -7.82 -4.53 7.85
C GLU A 71 -6.33 -4.29 7.57
N HIS A 72 -5.55 -5.38 7.57
CA HIS A 72 -4.12 -5.35 7.25
C HIS A 72 -3.84 -6.26 6.07
N ILE A 73 -3.17 -5.73 5.04
CA ILE A 73 -2.89 -6.46 3.80
C ILE A 73 -1.39 -6.45 3.54
N ASN A 74 -0.82 -7.63 3.31
CA ASN A 74 0.58 -7.77 2.95
C ASN A 74 0.73 -7.96 1.43
N ILE A 75 1.54 -7.12 0.80
CA ILE A 75 1.84 -7.11 -0.63
C ILE A 75 3.32 -7.45 -0.81
N ASN A 76 3.58 -8.55 -1.50
CA ASN A 76 4.91 -9.11 -1.73
C ASN A 76 5.10 -9.48 -3.20
N HIS A 77 6.32 -9.90 -3.54
CA HIS A 77 6.68 -10.29 -4.91
C HIS A 77 5.72 -11.33 -5.53
N ARG A 78 5.09 -12.18 -4.71
CA ARG A 78 4.24 -13.28 -5.18
C ARG A 78 2.82 -12.82 -5.49
N ASN A 79 2.30 -11.84 -4.75
CA ASN A 79 0.89 -11.47 -4.79
C ASN A 79 0.61 -10.06 -5.34
N TYR A 80 1.63 -9.22 -5.57
CA TYR A 80 1.42 -7.82 -5.99
C TYR A 80 0.57 -7.67 -7.26
N LYS A 81 0.69 -8.61 -8.21
CA LYS A 81 -0.11 -8.65 -9.45
C LYS A 81 -1.61 -8.82 -9.23
N ILE A 82 -2.06 -9.25 -8.05
CA ILE A 82 -3.49 -9.36 -7.70
C ILE A 82 -4.10 -7.97 -7.44
N PHE A 83 -3.25 -6.99 -7.13
CA PHE A 83 -3.63 -5.65 -6.72
C PHE A 83 -3.38 -4.59 -7.79
N ILE A 84 -2.57 -4.88 -8.81
CA ILE A 84 -2.46 -4.07 -10.04
C ILE A 84 -3.62 -4.42 -10.97
#